data_AF-A0A7V4IBR3-F1
#
_entry.id   AF-A0A7V4IBR3-F1
#
_cell.length_a   1.000
_cell.length_b   1.000
_cell.length_c   1.000
_cell.angle_alpha   90.00
_cell.angle_beta   90.00
_cell.angle_gamma   90.00
#
_symmetry.space_group_name_H-M   'P 1'
#
loop_
_entity.id
_entity.type
_entity.pdbx_description
1 polymer ?
#
loop_
_entity_poly.entity_id
_entity_poly.type
_entity_poly.pdbx_seq_one_letter_code
_entity_poly.pdbx_strand_id
1 'polypeptide(L)'
;MDKIAEKTGWGDHENWTHPQFVKLSSQIFKECNILISVSSLKRFFGKIKSKHEPHREIRNALARFIGYSDWDDFIEKNPVTFQEQVGTNRVSTKKLTSRSLKNRKYIVILAGAAIFIVSIGLFAYLMFNGKPVDYSEVQFSGKYLIGSSPHTVVFNYDISKIRDSVFIDYDDSFNEITREYLDPKNKTITHHYTLPDLYRIRLVCRNKTLRTIHAHLLTDGWQTYMGYDNKKKFFPIKYNNVDGSLQVNPDTIFATGLVRKDEDILIKYRLIKNFDVDGSRFSFKAVVKDAKKINTIHCFFAAFVIHGDSGKIKVSFTPEDCISKAWILAGDIQLEGKSHDLSDLAADFRQWQKLEIIVKDKRLIIKIADEERFNLPLPTHIGTIRALLFDTTPSGVLKDMSLTSL
;
A
#
# COMPACT_ATOMS: atom_id res chain seq x y z
N MET A 1 27.92 -5.93 15.14
CA MET A 1 26.65 -6.69 15.17
C MET A 1 26.54 -7.49 16.46
N ASP A 2 27.63 -8.12 16.90
CA ASP A 2 27.68 -8.92 18.13
C ASP A 2 27.27 -8.15 19.39
N LYS A 3 27.72 -6.90 19.57
CA LYS A 3 27.28 -6.06 20.70
C LYS A 3 25.76 -5.80 20.74
N ILE A 4 25.09 -5.79 19.58
CA ILE A 4 23.62 -5.65 19.51
C ILE A 4 22.97 -6.98 19.93
N ALA A 5 23.54 -8.10 19.52
CA ALA A 5 23.08 -9.43 19.94
C ALA A 5 23.27 -9.65 21.45
N GLU A 6 24.38 -9.18 22.01
CA GLU A 6 24.67 -9.18 23.44
C GLU A 6 23.66 -8.32 24.21
N LYS A 7 23.42 -7.07 23.79
CA LYS A 7 22.46 -6.17 24.44
C LYS A 7 21.03 -6.72 24.43
N THR A 8 20.64 -7.40 23.34
CA THR A 8 19.27 -7.94 23.19
C THR A 8 19.08 -9.30 23.85
N GLY A 9 20.15 -10.07 24.05
CA GLY A 9 20.10 -11.41 24.62
C GLY A 9 19.42 -12.45 23.74
N TRP A 10 19.30 -12.20 22.42
CA TRP A 10 18.55 -13.07 21.49
C TRP A 10 19.41 -14.15 20.82
N GLY A 11 20.66 -14.31 21.27
CA GLY A 11 21.62 -15.24 20.67
C GLY A 11 22.12 -14.76 19.31
N ASP A 12 22.69 -15.68 18.55
CA ASP A 12 23.38 -15.38 17.28
C ASP A 12 22.46 -14.67 16.26
N HIS A 13 22.92 -13.50 15.81
CA HIS A 13 22.23 -12.67 14.82
C HIS A 13 22.12 -13.36 13.44
N GLU A 14 22.93 -14.39 13.18
CA GLU A 14 22.77 -15.24 12.00
C GLU A 14 21.45 -16.03 11.98
N ASN A 15 20.82 -16.26 13.13
CA ASN A 15 19.57 -17.01 13.22
C ASN A 15 18.32 -16.12 13.40
N TRP A 16 18.48 -14.79 13.34
CA TRP A 16 17.38 -13.88 13.61
C TRP A 16 16.28 -13.92 12.54
N THR A 17 15.04 -13.98 13.00
CA THR A 17 13.81 -14.05 12.20
C THR A 17 13.17 -12.66 12.04
N HIS A 18 12.19 -12.55 11.13
CA HIS A 18 11.51 -11.28 10.88
C HIS A 18 10.91 -10.61 12.15
N PRO A 19 10.24 -11.34 13.06
CA PRO A 19 9.76 -10.77 14.33
C PRO A 19 10.85 -10.14 15.20
N GLN A 20 12.06 -10.73 15.24
CA GLN A 20 13.18 -10.15 15.98
C GLN A 20 13.63 -8.82 15.39
N PHE A 21 13.65 -8.68 14.05
CA PHE A 21 13.96 -7.40 13.42
C PHE A 21 12.85 -6.35 13.61
N VAL A 22 11.57 -6.76 13.67
CA VAL A 22 10.46 -5.85 14.03
C VAL A 22 10.64 -5.37 15.47
N LYS A 23 10.95 -6.28 16.39
CA LYS A 23 11.19 -5.95 17.80
C LYS A 23 12.41 -5.04 17.99
N LEU A 24 13.50 -5.29 17.24
CA LEU A 24 14.70 -4.45 17.25
C LEU A 24 14.40 -3.03 16.75
N SER A 25 13.66 -2.90 15.65
CA SER A 25 13.21 -1.62 15.11
C SER A 25 12.43 -0.82 16.16
N SER A 26 11.51 -1.47 16.89
CA SER A 26 10.73 -0.82 17.94
C SER A 26 11.58 -0.44 19.15
N GLN A 27 12.57 -1.25 19.54
CA GLN A 27 13.47 -0.93 20.65
C GLN A 27 14.40 0.25 20.33
N ILE A 28 14.98 0.28 19.13
CA ILE A 28 15.81 1.41 18.68
C ILE A 28 14.99 2.70 18.64
N PHE A 29 13.75 2.63 18.14
CA PHE A 29 12.85 3.79 18.15
C PHE A 29 12.56 4.28 19.57
N LYS A 30 12.27 3.36 20.50
CA LYS A 30 11.95 3.69 21.89
C LYS A 30 13.13 4.34 22.65
N GLU A 31 14.35 3.87 22.41
CA GLU A 31 15.53 4.32 23.16
C GLU A 31 16.27 5.48 22.49
N CYS A 32 16.28 5.54 21.16
CA CYS A 32 17.06 6.51 20.40
C CYS A 32 16.20 7.53 19.65
N ASN A 33 14.87 7.38 19.66
CA ASN A 33 13.91 8.19 18.89
C ASN A 33 14.22 8.25 17.38
N ILE A 34 14.81 7.18 16.83
CA ILE A 34 15.16 7.06 15.41
C ILE A 34 14.44 5.85 14.83
N LEU A 35 13.62 6.07 13.81
CA LEU A 35 12.89 5.00 13.13
C LEU A 35 13.79 4.39 12.03
N ILE A 36 14.30 3.20 12.28
CA ILE A 36 15.01 2.40 11.26
C ILE A 36 14.05 1.35 10.73
N SER A 37 13.80 1.33 9.42
CA SER A 37 12.95 0.31 8.82
C SER A 37 13.51 -1.10 9.01
N VAL A 38 12.61 -2.08 9.13
CA VAL A 38 12.99 -3.50 9.27
C VAL A 38 13.81 -4.00 8.08
N SER A 39 13.57 -3.46 6.88
CA SER A 39 14.36 -3.77 5.69
C SER A 39 15.78 -3.21 5.78
N SER A 40 15.98 -2.00 6.32
CA SER A 40 17.31 -1.43 6.57
C SER A 40 18.09 -2.21 7.61
N LEU A 41 17.45 -2.66 8.70
CA LEU A 41 18.09 -3.55 9.69
C LEU A 41 18.48 -4.89 9.07
N LYS A 42 17.58 -5.53 8.33
CA LYS A 42 17.88 -6.79 7.64
C LYS A 42 19.04 -6.65 6.63
N ARG A 43 19.19 -5.49 5.97
CA ARG A 43 20.34 -5.20 5.11
C ARG A 43 21.64 -5.03 5.92
N PHE A 44 21.59 -4.31 7.04
CA PHE A 44 22.75 -4.14 7.94
C PHE A 44 23.27 -5.48 8.48
N PHE A 45 22.35 -6.38 8.87
CA PHE A 45 22.67 -7.72 9.39
C PHE A 45 22.87 -8.79 8.29
N GLY A 46 23.03 -8.39 7.02
CA GLY A 46 23.33 -9.32 5.92
C GLY A 46 22.20 -10.27 5.51
N LYS A 47 20.97 -10.13 6.04
CA LYS A 47 19.79 -10.95 5.67
C LYS A 47 19.23 -10.63 4.30
N ILE A 48 19.48 -9.42 3.80
CA ILE A 48 19.09 -8.96 2.48
C ILE A 48 20.36 -8.46 1.79
N LYS A 49 20.66 -8.97 0.59
CA LYS A 49 21.80 -8.49 -0.21
C LYS A 49 21.66 -6.99 -0.49
N SER A 50 22.68 -6.21 -0.12
CA SER A 50 22.80 -4.78 -0.44
C SER A 50 24.16 -4.54 -1.09
N LYS A 51 24.17 -3.80 -2.21
CA LYS A 51 25.42 -3.34 -2.85
C LYS A 51 26.00 -2.08 -2.19
N HIS A 52 25.21 -1.43 -1.33
CA HIS A 52 25.53 -0.13 -0.77
C HIS A 52 25.78 -0.29 0.72
N GLU A 53 26.84 0.36 1.20
CA GLU A 53 27.14 0.45 2.62
C GLU A 53 25.97 1.10 3.37
N PRO A 54 25.65 0.65 4.60
CA PRO A 54 24.59 1.26 5.40
C PRO A 54 24.82 2.76 5.58
N HIS A 55 23.77 3.56 5.36
CA HIS A 55 23.80 5.02 5.54
C HIS A 55 24.34 5.39 6.93
N ARG A 56 25.13 6.47 7.04
CA ARG A 56 25.79 6.88 8.30
C ARG A 56 24.80 7.06 9.44
N GLU A 57 23.59 7.54 9.15
CA GLU A 57 22.51 7.69 10.13
C GLU A 57 22.07 6.37 10.77
N ILE A 58 22.03 5.27 9.99
CA ILE A 58 21.71 3.93 10.50
C ILE A 58 22.81 3.47 11.45
N ARG A 59 24.09 3.72 11.10
CA ARG A 59 25.23 3.36 11.97
C ARG A 59 25.22 4.16 13.27
N ASN A 60 24.94 5.46 13.19
CA ASN A 60 24.83 6.33 14.36
C ASN A 60 23.71 5.88 15.29
N ALA A 61 22.54 5.56 14.74
CA ALA A 61 21.41 5.06 15.52
C ALA A 61 21.72 3.70 16.18
N LEU A 62 22.41 2.80 15.47
CA LEU A 62 22.84 1.52 16.04
C LEU A 62 23.92 1.68 17.11
N ALA A 63 24.87 2.59 16.93
CA ALA A 63 25.89 2.91 17.94
C ALA A 63 25.27 3.49 19.22
N ARG A 64 24.31 4.42 19.07
CA ARG A 64 23.49 4.94 20.18
C ARG A 64 22.71 3.85 20.88
N PHE A 65 22.12 2.93 20.11
CA PHE A 65 21.41 1.80 20.68
C PHE A 65 22.32 0.91 21.52
N ILE A 66 23.62 0.81 21.26
CA ILE A 66 24.55 0.05 22.11
C ILE A 66 25.33 0.92 23.12
N GLY A 67 24.91 2.17 23.33
CA GLY A 67 25.42 3.04 24.40
C GLY A 67 26.56 4.00 24.04
N TYR A 68 26.83 4.22 22.75
CA TYR A 68 27.85 5.18 22.27
C TYR A 68 27.19 6.47 21.75
N SER A 69 27.90 7.59 21.67
CA SER A 69 27.30 8.85 21.20
C SER A 69 26.93 8.83 19.71
N ASP A 70 27.78 8.21 18.89
CA ASP A 70 27.63 8.00 17.46
C ASP A 70 28.56 6.88 16.96
N TRP A 71 28.59 6.67 15.65
CA TRP A 71 29.43 5.64 15.05
C TRP A 71 30.93 5.89 15.22
N ASP A 72 31.36 7.15 15.24
CA ASP A 72 32.78 7.48 15.33
C ASP A 72 33.29 7.23 16.76
N ASP A 73 32.49 7.58 17.77
CA ASP A 73 32.74 7.23 19.19
C ASP A 73 32.80 5.71 19.42
N PHE A 74 31.97 4.94 18.69
CA PHE A 74 32.04 3.48 18.72
C PHE A 74 33.37 2.95 18.17
N ILE A 75 33.87 3.50 17.06
CA ILE A 75 35.15 3.09 16.46
C ILE A 75 36.32 3.49 17.35
N GLU A 76 36.30 4.70 17.91
CA GLU A 76 37.36 5.23 18.77
C GLU A 76 37.52 4.43 20.08
N LYS A 77 36.41 4.03 20.69
CA LYS A 77 36.40 3.24 21.94
C LYS A 77 36.52 1.74 21.71
N ASN A 78 36.43 1.27 20.47
CA ASN A 78 36.65 -0.13 20.10
C ASN A 78 37.64 -0.21 18.93
N PRO A 79 38.89 0.26 19.12
CA PRO A 79 39.89 0.16 18.08
C PRO A 79 40.07 -1.32 17.75
N VAL A 80 39.81 -1.68 16.50
CA VAL A 80 40.10 -3.02 16.00
C VAL A 80 41.61 -3.13 15.94
N THR A 81 42.20 -3.73 16.97
CA THR A 81 43.62 -4.11 16.97
C THR A 81 43.80 -5.17 15.90
N PHE A 82 44.14 -4.75 14.68
CA PHE A 82 44.84 -5.65 13.76
C PHE A 82 46.15 -6.00 14.46
N GLN A 83 46.29 -7.25 14.89
CA GLN A 83 47.59 -7.78 15.30
C GLN A 83 48.48 -7.84 14.05
N GLU A 84 49.13 -6.73 13.73
CA GLU A 84 50.40 -6.76 13.03
C GLU A 84 51.42 -7.37 13.97
N GLN A 85 51.93 -8.54 13.60
CA GLN A 85 53.16 -9.06 14.18
C GLN A 85 54.30 -8.10 13.83
N VAL A 86 54.63 -7.20 14.75
CA VAL A 86 55.83 -6.39 14.70
C VAL A 86 57.02 -7.29 15.06
N GLY A 87 57.61 -7.92 14.04
CA GLY A 87 59.03 -8.24 14.05
C GLY A 87 59.81 -6.94 13.91
N THR A 88 60.44 -6.51 14.99
CA THR A 88 61.33 -5.35 15.04
C THR A 88 62.43 -5.48 14.00
N ASN A 89 62.65 -4.45 13.18
CA ASN A 89 64.01 -3.99 12.89
C ASN A 89 64.01 -2.61 12.25
N ARG A 90 64.87 -1.77 12.85
CA ARG A 90 65.11 -0.38 12.52
C ARG A 90 65.53 -0.23 11.06
N VAL A 91 65.03 0.84 10.45
CA VAL A 91 65.44 1.33 9.13
C VAL A 91 66.96 1.53 9.11
N SER A 92 67.64 0.72 8.28
CA SER A 92 68.94 1.06 7.73
C SER A 92 68.82 1.07 6.22
N THR A 93 69.10 2.25 5.67
CA THR A 93 69.11 2.57 4.25
C THR A 93 70.00 1.62 3.47
N LYS A 94 69.42 0.81 2.58
CA LYS A 94 70.14 0.30 1.40
C LYS A 94 69.25 0.33 0.16
N LYS A 95 69.73 1.09 -0.83
CA LYS A 95 69.25 1.10 -2.21
C LYS A 95 69.13 -0.33 -2.72
N LEU A 96 67.96 -0.69 -3.21
CA LEU A 96 67.76 -1.94 -3.95
C LEU A 96 67.58 -1.62 -5.43
N THR A 97 68.64 -1.96 -6.15
CA THR A 97 68.71 -2.16 -7.59
C THR A 97 67.68 -3.16 -8.09
N SER A 98 67.19 -2.94 -9.32
CA SER A 98 66.26 -3.80 -10.04
C SER A 98 66.68 -5.26 -10.12
N ARG A 99 65.72 -6.19 -9.93
CA ARG A 99 65.80 -7.54 -10.49
C ARG A 99 64.48 -8.00 -11.13
N SER A 100 64.54 -8.05 -12.46
CA SER A 100 64.12 -9.13 -13.36
C SER A 100 62.77 -9.84 -13.14
N LEU A 101 61.84 -9.50 -14.04
CA LEU A 101 60.62 -10.23 -14.39
C LEU A 101 60.94 -11.58 -15.06
N LYS A 102 60.73 -12.71 -14.37
CA LYS A 102 60.73 -14.02 -15.04
C LYS A 102 59.70 -15.05 -14.58
N ASN A 103 58.60 -14.65 -13.93
CA ASN A 103 57.49 -15.57 -13.64
C ASN A 103 56.08 -14.93 -13.65
N ARG A 104 55.89 -13.84 -14.41
CA ARG A 104 54.61 -13.11 -14.49
C ARG A 104 53.51 -13.87 -15.27
N LYS A 105 53.88 -14.83 -16.13
CA LYS A 105 52.92 -15.60 -16.95
C LYS A 105 52.04 -16.53 -16.10
N TYR A 106 52.60 -17.21 -15.11
CA TYR A 106 51.84 -18.14 -14.25
C TYR A 106 50.87 -17.43 -13.30
N ILE A 107 51.24 -16.24 -12.81
CA ILE A 107 50.37 -15.42 -11.95
C ILE A 107 49.16 -14.89 -12.75
N VAL A 108 49.37 -14.51 -14.02
CA VAL A 108 48.27 -14.07 -14.90
C VAL A 108 47.33 -15.23 -15.25
N ILE A 109 47.86 -16.44 -15.47
CA ILE A 109 47.04 -17.64 -15.73
C ILE A 109 46.21 -18.04 -14.51
N LEU A 110 46.79 -18.03 -13.31
CA LEU A 110 46.09 -18.33 -12.05
C LEU A 110 44.98 -17.30 -11.74
N ALA A 111 45.26 -16.02 -11.95
CA ALA A 111 44.26 -14.97 -11.79
C ALA A 111 43.11 -15.11 -12.82
N GLY A 112 43.42 -15.45 -14.07
CA GLY A 112 42.43 -15.72 -15.11
C GLY A 112 41.54 -16.92 -14.77
N ALA A 113 42.12 -18.01 -14.26
CA ALA A 113 41.36 -19.20 -13.85
C ALA A 113 40.43 -18.92 -12.66
N ALA A 114 40.89 -18.13 -11.67
CA ALA A 114 40.06 -17.74 -10.54
C ALA A 114 38.86 -16.88 -10.96
N ILE A 115 39.07 -15.91 -11.84
CA ILE A 115 37.99 -15.08 -12.40
C ILE A 115 37.02 -15.95 -13.21
N PHE A 116 37.53 -16.91 -13.97
CA PHE A 116 36.70 -17.83 -14.75
C PHE A 116 35.81 -18.70 -13.85
N ILE A 117 36.36 -19.26 -12.76
CA ILE A 117 35.59 -20.05 -11.78
C ILE A 117 34.52 -19.19 -11.09
N VAL A 118 34.86 -17.96 -10.69
CA VAL A 118 33.89 -17.03 -10.08
C VAL A 118 32.80 -16.66 -11.09
N SER A 119 33.16 -16.44 -12.36
CA SER A 119 32.20 -16.11 -13.41
C SER A 119 31.28 -17.27 -13.76
N ILE A 120 31.78 -18.52 -13.76
CA ILE A 120 30.97 -19.73 -13.91
C ILE A 120 30.05 -19.91 -12.70
N GLY A 121 30.56 -19.71 -11.49
CA GLY A 121 29.75 -19.77 -10.26
C GLY A 121 28.64 -18.72 -10.25
N LEU A 122 28.94 -17.49 -10.69
CA LEU A 122 27.96 -16.42 -10.83
C LEU A 122 26.95 -16.71 -11.94
N PHE A 123 27.41 -17.22 -13.10
CA PHE A 123 26.56 -17.59 -14.22
C PHE A 123 25.62 -18.75 -13.87
N ALA A 124 26.14 -19.79 -13.20
CA ALA A 124 25.34 -20.88 -12.67
C ALA A 124 24.33 -20.38 -11.62
N TYR A 125 24.76 -19.52 -10.69
CA TYR A 125 23.85 -18.92 -9.70
C TYR A 125 22.71 -18.14 -10.37
N LEU A 126 23.01 -17.35 -11.41
CA LEU A 126 22.01 -16.59 -12.16
C LEU A 126 21.08 -17.50 -12.97
N MET A 127 21.60 -18.57 -13.58
CA MET A 127 20.81 -19.55 -14.34
C MET A 127 19.94 -20.45 -13.45
N PHE A 128 20.40 -20.80 -12.24
CA PHE A 128 19.67 -21.71 -11.36
C PHE A 128 18.68 -21.01 -10.41
N ASN A 129 18.91 -19.76 -10.02
CA ASN A 129 17.95 -19.00 -9.18
C ASN A 129 16.86 -18.27 -9.97
N GLY A 130 16.92 -18.31 -11.31
CA GLY A 130 15.98 -17.62 -12.20
C GLY A 130 14.81 -18.47 -12.71
N LYS A 131 14.61 -19.71 -12.22
CA LYS A 131 13.49 -20.53 -12.72
C LYS A 131 12.17 -19.83 -12.37
N PRO A 132 11.32 -19.46 -13.36
CA PRO A 132 9.98 -18.97 -13.07
C PRO A 132 9.26 -20.08 -12.31
N VAL A 133 8.82 -19.78 -11.10
CA VAL A 133 7.93 -20.68 -10.37
C VAL A 133 6.66 -20.77 -11.20
N ASP A 134 6.37 -21.97 -11.70
CA ASP A 134 5.14 -22.20 -12.45
C ASP A 134 3.98 -22.16 -11.47
N TYR A 135 3.20 -21.10 -11.56
CA TYR A 135 2.00 -20.89 -10.74
C TYR A 135 0.74 -21.43 -11.43
N SER A 136 0.85 -22.17 -12.54
CA SER A 136 -0.28 -22.80 -13.24
C SER A 136 -1.05 -23.77 -12.33
N GLU A 137 -0.35 -24.42 -11.41
CA GLU A 137 -0.90 -25.44 -10.52
C GLU A 137 -1.61 -24.89 -9.27
N VAL A 138 -1.60 -23.57 -9.05
CA VAL A 138 -2.31 -22.94 -7.93
C VAL A 138 -3.81 -23.03 -8.16
N GLN A 139 -4.50 -23.76 -7.28
CA GLN A 139 -5.95 -23.80 -7.25
C GLN A 139 -6.47 -22.69 -6.35
N PHE A 140 -7.44 -21.92 -6.85
CA PHE A 140 -8.13 -20.90 -6.07
C PHE A 140 -9.55 -20.78 -6.58
N SER A 141 -10.52 -21.01 -5.70
CA SER A 141 -11.95 -20.93 -6.01
C SER A 141 -12.72 -20.38 -4.81
N GLY A 142 -13.95 -19.92 -5.05
CA GLY A 142 -14.81 -19.38 -4.00
C GLY A 142 -16.22 -19.97 -4.04
N LYS A 143 -16.85 -20.02 -2.87
CA LYS A 143 -18.29 -20.28 -2.69
C LYS A 143 -18.94 -19.03 -2.11
N TYR A 144 -20.21 -18.83 -2.44
CA TYR A 144 -20.99 -17.66 -2.02
C TYR A 144 -20.38 -16.34 -2.52
N LEU A 145 -19.91 -16.35 -3.77
CA LEU A 145 -19.30 -15.17 -4.42
C LEU A 145 -20.32 -14.11 -4.82
N ILE A 146 -21.62 -14.39 -4.72
CA ILE A 146 -22.70 -13.44 -5.02
C ILE A 146 -23.66 -13.45 -3.85
N GLY A 147 -24.03 -12.27 -3.36
CA GLY A 147 -24.92 -12.13 -2.21
C GLY A 147 -25.23 -10.68 -1.88
N SER A 148 -25.67 -10.43 -0.66
CA SER A 148 -25.85 -9.09 -0.08
C SER A 148 -25.14 -9.04 1.27
N SER A 149 -24.70 -7.84 1.67
CA SER A 149 -23.96 -7.65 2.92
C SER A 149 -24.89 -7.50 4.13
N PRO A 150 -24.49 -8.01 5.32
CA PRO A 150 -23.24 -8.71 5.60
C PRO A 150 -23.19 -10.13 5.01
N HIS A 151 -22.04 -10.54 4.48
CA HIS A 151 -21.89 -11.80 3.74
C HIS A 151 -20.58 -12.50 4.06
N THR A 152 -20.61 -13.83 4.20
CA THR A 152 -19.40 -14.63 4.38
C THR A 152 -19.07 -15.39 3.10
N VAL A 153 -17.89 -15.14 2.55
CA VAL A 153 -17.36 -15.86 1.39
C VAL A 153 -16.41 -16.96 1.87
N VAL A 154 -16.49 -18.13 1.24
CA VAL A 154 -15.60 -19.27 1.54
C VAL A 154 -14.65 -19.46 0.38
N PHE A 155 -13.35 -19.34 0.63
CA PHE A 155 -12.29 -19.52 -0.37
C PHE A 155 -11.63 -20.88 -0.20
N ASN A 156 -11.56 -21.66 -1.27
CA ASN A 156 -10.79 -22.89 -1.31
C ASN A 156 -9.50 -22.66 -2.10
N TYR A 157 -8.39 -23.18 -1.60
CA TYR A 157 -7.08 -22.98 -2.22
C TYR A 157 -6.18 -24.20 -2.07
N ASP A 158 -5.23 -24.33 -3.00
CA ASP A 158 -4.07 -25.19 -2.86
C ASP A 158 -2.80 -24.43 -3.23
N ILE A 159 -1.98 -24.17 -2.20
CA ILE A 159 -0.67 -23.50 -2.30
C ILE A 159 0.47 -24.42 -1.84
N SER A 160 0.22 -25.72 -1.66
CA SER A 160 1.18 -26.68 -1.10
C SER A 160 2.48 -26.80 -1.91
N LYS A 161 2.41 -26.48 -3.20
CA LYS A 161 3.56 -26.51 -4.12
C LYS A 161 4.37 -25.21 -4.11
N ILE A 162 3.89 -24.16 -3.44
CA ILE A 162 4.60 -22.88 -3.35
C ILE A 162 5.50 -22.90 -2.11
N ARG A 163 6.81 -22.68 -2.34
CA ARG A 163 7.80 -22.62 -1.25
C ARG A 163 7.79 -21.28 -0.49
N ASP A 164 7.39 -20.21 -1.15
CA ASP A 164 7.32 -18.86 -0.58
C ASP A 164 6.01 -18.63 0.18
N SER A 165 5.99 -17.62 1.05
CA SER A 165 4.76 -17.18 1.73
C SER A 165 3.75 -16.61 0.73
N VAL A 166 2.53 -17.14 0.77
CA VAL A 166 1.39 -16.66 0.00
C VAL A 166 0.43 -15.94 0.94
N PHE A 167 -0.14 -14.85 0.45
CA PHE A 167 -1.13 -14.07 1.16
C PHE A 167 -2.40 -13.92 0.34
N ILE A 168 -3.54 -13.80 1.01
CA ILE A 168 -4.80 -13.38 0.42
C ILE A 168 -5.03 -11.90 0.72
N ASP A 169 -5.46 -11.16 -0.30
CA ASP A 169 -5.91 -9.77 -0.23
C ASP A 169 -7.40 -9.76 -0.55
N TYR A 170 -8.22 -9.33 0.41
CA TYR A 170 -9.68 -9.37 0.33
C TYR A 170 -10.31 -8.17 -0.40
N ASP A 171 -9.51 -7.14 -0.74
CA ASP A 171 -9.96 -5.90 -1.39
C ASP A 171 -11.05 -5.12 -0.63
N ASP A 172 -11.13 -5.31 0.70
CA ASP A 172 -12.05 -4.60 1.60
C ASP A 172 -11.35 -3.55 2.48
N SER A 173 -10.07 -3.31 2.24
CA SER A 173 -9.29 -2.34 2.97
C SER A 173 -9.39 -0.93 2.35
N PHE A 174 -9.75 0.06 3.17
CA PHE A 174 -9.96 1.44 2.72
C PHE A 174 -8.66 2.23 2.48
N ASN A 175 -7.68 2.12 3.39
CA ASN A 175 -6.46 2.96 3.37
C ASN A 175 -5.14 2.17 3.32
N GLU A 176 -5.12 0.89 3.73
CA GLU A 176 -3.91 0.07 3.74
C GLU A 176 -4.22 -1.33 3.24
N ILE A 177 -3.47 -1.81 2.25
CA ILE A 177 -3.61 -3.18 1.72
C ILE A 177 -3.37 -4.17 2.86
N THR A 178 -4.44 -4.75 3.38
CA THR A 178 -4.36 -5.82 4.38
C THR A 178 -4.24 -7.15 3.70
N ARG A 179 -3.20 -7.89 4.05
CA ARG A 179 -2.91 -9.22 3.52
C ARG A 179 -2.88 -10.22 4.66
N GLU A 180 -3.66 -11.28 4.52
CA GLU A 180 -3.66 -12.39 5.48
C GLU A 180 -2.80 -13.53 4.95
N TYR A 181 -1.94 -14.08 5.80
CA TYR A 181 -1.09 -15.21 5.44
C TYR A 181 -1.93 -16.48 5.25
N LEU A 182 -1.67 -17.23 4.19
CA LEU A 182 -2.29 -18.53 3.96
C LEU A 182 -1.36 -19.64 4.43
N ASP A 183 -1.84 -20.49 5.34
CA ASP A 183 -1.14 -21.70 5.75
C ASP A 183 -1.22 -22.77 4.64
N PRO A 184 -0.09 -23.28 4.12
CA PRO A 184 -0.09 -24.33 3.09
C PRO A 184 -0.75 -25.65 3.52
N LYS A 185 -0.95 -25.90 4.82
CA LYS A 185 -1.63 -27.09 5.36
C LYS A 185 -3.15 -26.97 5.28
N ASN A 186 -3.67 -25.75 5.29
CA ASN A 186 -5.10 -25.49 5.18
C ASN A 186 -5.54 -25.54 3.71
N LYS A 187 -6.81 -25.85 3.48
CA LYS A 187 -7.43 -25.88 2.13
C LYS A 187 -8.56 -24.87 1.96
N THR A 188 -8.97 -24.24 3.06
CA THR A 188 -10.09 -23.31 3.10
C THR A 188 -9.78 -22.16 4.04
N ILE A 189 -10.26 -20.98 3.68
CA ILE A 189 -10.29 -19.77 4.53
C ILE A 189 -11.60 -19.03 4.25
N THR A 190 -12.11 -18.32 5.25
CA THR A 190 -13.38 -17.59 5.14
C THR A 190 -13.19 -16.14 5.48
N HIS A 191 -13.92 -15.26 4.79
CA HIS A 191 -13.91 -13.84 5.09
C HIS A 191 -15.31 -13.28 5.18
N HIS A 192 -15.52 -12.39 6.15
CA HIS A 192 -16.81 -11.76 6.41
C HIS A 192 -16.80 -10.30 5.92
N TYR A 193 -17.57 -10.03 4.88
CA TYR A 193 -17.73 -8.69 4.31
C TYR A 193 -18.93 -8.00 4.93
N THR A 194 -18.70 -6.81 5.50
CA THR A 194 -19.74 -6.03 6.19
C THR A 194 -20.41 -4.99 5.30
N LEU A 195 -19.76 -4.59 4.21
CA LEU A 195 -20.26 -3.60 3.26
C LEU A 195 -20.51 -4.21 1.89
N PRO A 196 -21.51 -3.76 1.12
CA PRO A 196 -21.70 -4.18 -0.25
C PRO A 196 -20.66 -3.52 -1.16
N ASP A 197 -20.07 -4.30 -2.05
CA ASP A 197 -19.11 -3.83 -3.06
C ASP A 197 -18.88 -4.94 -4.10
N LEU A 198 -18.04 -4.64 -5.10
CA LEU A 198 -17.40 -5.63 -5.94
C LEU A 198 -15.97 -5.90 -5.42
N TYR A 199 -15.76 -6.98 -4.68
CA TYR A 199 -14.43 -7.28 -4.14
C TYR A 199 -13.57 -8.03 -5.15
N ARG A 200 -12.35 -7.54 -5.39
CA ARG A 200 -11.33 -8.21 -6.22
C ARG A 200 -10.31 -8.94 -5.35
N ILE A 201 -10.66 -10.17 -4.96
CA ILE A 201 -9.83 -10.99 -4.07
C ILE A 201 -8.63 -11.54 -4.83
N ARG A 202 -7.43 -11.39 -4.26
CA ARG A 202 -6.16 -11.76 -4.89
C ARG A 202 -5.32 -12.68 -4.01
N LEU A 203 -4.78 -13.75 -4.60
CA LEU A 203 -3.64 -14.44 -4.01
C LEU A 203 -2.35 -13.75 -4.43
N VAL A 204 -1.48 -13.44 -3.49
CA VAL A 204 -0.27 -12.65 -3.71
C VAL A 204 0.94 -13.36 -3.13
N CYS A 205 2.00 -13.49 -3.94
CA CYS A 205 3.30 -14.01 -3.52
C CYS A 205 4.39 -13.08 -4.06
N ARG A 206 5.31 -12.61 -3.21
CA ARG A 206 6.36 -11.63 -3.58
C ARG A 206 5.82 -10.41 -4.36
N ASN A 207 4.67 -9.87 -3.93
CA ASN A 207 3.93 -8.79 -4.60
C ASN A 207 3.40 -9.10 -6.00
N LYS A 208 3.51 -10.34 -6.49
CA LYS A 208 2.87 -10.78 -7.73
C LYS A 208 1.53 -11.42 -7.43
N THR A 209 0.49 -11.00 -8.13
CA THR A 209 -0.81 -11.66 -8.10
C THR A 209 -0.74 -13.01 -8.82
N LEU A 210 -1.08 -14.08 -8.11
CA LEU A 210 -1.09 -15.45 -8.62
C LEU A 210 -2.43 -15.82 -9.24
N ARG A 211 -3.51 -15.46 -8.57
CA ARG A 211 -4.91 -15.70 -8.95
C ARG A 211 -5.78 -14.54 -8.47
N THR A 212 -6.88 -14.33 -9.17
CA THR A 212 -7.90 -13.34 -8.81
C THR A 212 -9.27 -13.96 -8.94
N ILE A 213 -10.14 -13.74 -7.96
CA ILE A 213 -11.56 -14.02 -8.07
C ILE A 213 -12.35 -12.81 -7.60
N HIS A 214 -13.59 -12.70 -8.05
CA HIS A 214 -14.47 -11.59 -7.68
C HIS A 214 -15.60 -12.07 -6.78
N ALA A 215 -15.90 -11.30 -5.74
CA ALA A 215 -17.13 -11.45 -4.96
C ALA A 215 -18.00 -10.20 -5.16
N HIS A 216 -19.26 -10.39 -5.54
CA HIS A 216 -20.18 -9.33 -5.90
C HIS A 216 -21.33 -9.27 -4.88
N LEU A 217 -21.26 -8.30 -3.97
CA LEU A 217 -22.26 -8.12 -2.92
C LEU A 217 -23.23 -7.01 -3.35
N LEU A 218 -24.32 -7.45 -3.99
CA LEU A 218 -25.34 -6.64 -4.65
C LEU A 218 -26.22 -5.90 -3.64
N THR A 219 -26.81 -4.79 -4.09
CA THR A 219 -27.82 -4.03 -3.34
C THR A 219 -29.11 -3.90 -4.13
N ASP A 220 -30.23 -3.93 -3.41
CA ASP A 220 -31.52 -3.49 -3.94
C ASP A 220 -31.67 -1.98 -3.69
N GLY A 221 -31.30 -1.19 -4.70
CA GLY A 221 -31.22 0.26 -4.57
C GLY A 221 -30.04 0.73 -3.71
N TRP A 222 -30.14 1.98 -3.25
CA TRP A 222 -29.11 2.61 -2.42
C TRP A 222 -29.13 2.07 -0.99
N GLN A 223 -27.96 1.70 -0.48
CA GLN A 223 -27.74 1.41 0.93
C GLN A 223 -26.82 2.47 1.53
N THR A 224 -27.02 2.80 2.81
CA THR A 224 -26.30 3.87 3.49
C THR A 224 -25.70 3.36 4.79
N TYR A 225 -24.45 3.76 5.04
CA TYR A 225 -23.69 3.37 6.20
C TYR A 225 -23.02 4.59 6.82
N MET A 226 -22.93 4.61 8.14
CA MET A 226 -22.17 5.60 8.90
C MET A 226 -21.06 4.92 9.68
N GLY A 227 -19.91 5.57 9.82
CA GLY A 227 -18.81 4.97 10.56
C GLY A 227 -17.58 5.84 10.54
N TYR A 228 -16.52 5.31 11.14
CA TYR A 228 -15.23 5.98 11.20
C TYR A 228 -14.31 5.41 10.13
N ASP A 229 -13.66 6.29 9.37
CA ASP A 229 -12.73 5.87 8.32
C ASP A 229 -11.54 5.08 8.90
N ASN A 230 -11.03 5.52 10.05
CA ASN A 230 -9.87 4.92 10.71
C ASN A 230 -10.14 3.58 11.43
N LYS A 231 -11.38 3.33 11.88
CA LYS A 231 -11.73 2.13 12.68
C LYS A 231 -12.36 1.01 11.85
N LYS A 232 -12.47 1.18 10.53
CA LYS A 232 -13.07 0.19 9.59
C LYS A 232 -14.44 -0.34 10.03
N LYS A 233 -15.19 0.43 10.81
CA LYS A 233 -16.45 0.01 11.41
C LYS A 233 -17.56 0.90 10.90
N PHE A 234 -18.39 0.34 10.04
CA PHE A 234 -19.53 0.98 9.43
C PHE A 234 -20.82 0.28 9.85
N PHE A 235 -21.84 1.06 10.13
CA PHE A 235 -23.15 0.60 10.58
C PHE A 235 -24.21 1.08 9.60
N PRO A 236 -25.21 0.24 9.26
CA PRO A 236 -26.30 0.66 8.39
C PRO A 236 -27.09 1.79 9.06
N ILE A 237 -27.48 2.78 8.26
CA ILE A 237 -28.37 3.87 8.68
C ILE A 237 -29.37 4.15 7.55
N LYS A 238 -30.60 4.51 7.90
CA LYS A 238 -31.58 4.94 6.89
C LYS A 238 -31.23 6.35 6.43
N TYR A 239 -31.21 6.53 5.11
CA TYR A 239 -31.21 7.86 4.52
C TYR A 239 -32.65 8.32 4.31
N ASN A 240 -32.84 9.64 4.26
CA ASN A 240 -34.08 10.27 3.89
C ASN A 240 -34.04 10.59 2.40
N ASN A 241 -35.11 10.27 1.69
CA ASN A 241 -35.32 10.68 0.32
C ASN A 241 -36.22 11.92 0.30
N VAL A 242 -35.61 13.10 0.30
CA VAL A 242 -36.33 14.38 0.17
C VAL A 242 -36.03 14.90 -1.22
N ASP A 243 -37.06 15.05 -2.06
CA ASP A 243 -36.92 15.53 -3.44
C ASP A 243 -35.88 14.77 -4.28
N GLY A 244 -35.80 13.44 -4.13
CA GLY A 244 -34.85 12.59 -4.86
C GLY A 244 -33.42 12.64 -4.33
N SER A 245 -33.17 13.31 -3.19
CA SER A 245 -31.84 13.39 -2.59
C SER A 245 -31.51 12.20 -1.69
N LEU A 246 -30.23 11.85 -1.63
CA LEU A 246 -29.64 10.98 -0.63
C LEU A 246 -29.03 11.86 0.46
N GLN A 247 -29.65 11.83 1.64
CA GLN A 247 -29.17 12.55 2.81
C GLN A 247 -29.49 11.80 4.09
N VAL A 248 -28.63 11.93 5.09
CA VAL A 248 -28.91 11.47 6.45
C VAL A 248 -28.97 12.70 7.35
N ASN A 249 -29.97 12.80 8.23
CA ASN A 249 -30.00 13.88 9.20
C ASN A 249 -28.81 13.72 10.18
N PRO A 250 -27.89 14.71 10.28
CA PRO A 250 -26.77 14.64 11.19
C PRO A 250 -27.16 14.36 12.65
N ASP A 251 -28.29 14.89 13.10
CA ASP A 251 -28.73 14.70 14.48
C ASP A 251 -29.13 13.24 14.75
N THR A 252 -29.66 12.54 13.74
CA THR A 252 -29.99 11.11 13.80
C THR A 252 -28.73 10.24 13.86
N ILE A 253 -27.65 10.61 13.15
CA ILE A 253 -26.37 9.90 13.19
C ILE A 253 -25.85 9.83 14.63
N PHE A 254 -25.81 10.98 15.31
CA PHE A 254 -25.27 11.08 16.67
C PHE A 254 -26.20 10.52 17.74
N ALA A 255 -27.52 10.57 17.52
CA ALA A 255 -28.50 10.01 18.44
C ALA A 255 -28.39 8.48 18.59
N THR A 256 -27.74 7.79 17.65
CA THR A 256 -27.51 6.34 17.74
C THR A 256 -26.55 5.92 18.86
N GLY A 257 -25.69 6.83 19.33
CA GLY A 257 -24.62 6.50 20.28
C GLY A 257 -23.49 5.62 19.73
N LEU A 258 -23.58 5.18 18.46
CA LEU A 258 -22.56 4.35 17.80
C LEU A 258 -21.36 5.18 17.31
N VAL A 259 -21.61 6.47 17.04
CA VAL A 259 -20.60 7.41 16.59
C VAL A 259 -20.58 8.69 17.44
N ARG A 260 -19.40 9.28 17.64
CA ARG A 260 -19.22 10.49 18.44
C ARG A 260 -18.98 11.73 17.58
N LYS A 261 -19.48 12.88 18.03
CA LYS A 261 -19.37 14.15 17.31
C LYS A 261 -17.94 14.60 17.05
N ASP A 262 -17.01 14.29 17.95
CA ASP A 262 -15.61 14.73 17.94
C ASP A 262 -14.67 13.87 17.09
N GLU A 263 -15.20 12.88 16.37
CA GLU A 263 -14.43 11.99 15.51
C GLU A 263 -14.77 12.19 14.03
N ASP A 264 -13.81 11.92 13.15
CA ASP A 264 -14.00 11.97 11.69
C ASP A 264 -14.93 10.83 11.23
N ILE A 265 -16.21 11.17 11.10
CA ILE A 265 -17.26 10.27 10.61
C ILE A 265 -17.43 10.44 9.11
N LEU A 266 -17.67 9.33 8.42
CA LEU A 266 -18.08 9.29 7.02
C LEU A 266 -19.46 8.65 6.88
N ILE A 267 -20.20 9.13 5.89
CA ILE A 267 -21.39 8.49 5.35
C ILE A 267 -21.02 7.88 4.01
N LYS A 268 -21.34 6.61 3.85
CA LYS A 268 -21.09 5.84 2.63
C LYS A 268 -22.43 5.43 2.03
N TYR A 269 -22.73 5.97 0.87
CA TYR A 269 -23.83 5.53 0.03
C TYR A 269 -23.29 4.55 -1.00
N ARG A 270 -23.94 3.40 -1.14
CA ARG A 270 -23.47 2.31 -2.00
C ARG A 270 -24.61 1.77 -2.86
N LEU A 271 -24.41 1.73 -4.17
CA LEU A 271 -25.30 1.12 -5.15
C LEU A 271 -24.50 0.11 -5.98
N ILE A 272 -24.74 -1.19 -5.74
CA ILE A 272 -24.00 -2.28 -6.37
C ILE A 272 -24.98 -3.10 -7.21
N LYS A 273 -24.81 -3.03 -8.53
CA LYS A 273 -25.61 -3.77 -9.50
C LYS A 273 -24.90 -3.81 -10.86
N ASN A 274 -25.40 -4.62 -11.78
CA ASN A 274 -24.97 -4.46 -13.17
C ASN A 274 -25.58 -3.16 -13.75
N PHE A 275 -24.73 -2.26 -14.24
CA PHE A 275 -25.19 -1.03 -14.92
C PHE A 275 -25.22 -1.18 -16.44
N ASP A 276 -24.63 -2.24 -17.00
CA ASP A 276 -24.49 -2.44 -18.45
C ASP A 276 -23.87 -1.22 -19.18
N VAL A 277 -22.95 -0.51 -18.50
CA VAL A 277 -22.19 0.63 -19.03
C VAL A 277 -20.71 0.27 -19.13
N ASP A 278 -20.11 0.54 -20.30
CA ASP A 278 -18.68 0.37 -20.53
C ASP A 278 -17.86 1.47 -19.82
N GLY A 279 -16.99 1.06 -18.90
CA GLY A 279 -16.07 1.92 -18.17
C GLY A 279 -14.96 2.57 -19.02
N SER A 280 -14.88 2.26 -20.32
CA SER A 280 -14.01 2.96 -21.27
C SER A 280 -14.64 4.23 -21.87
N ARG A 281 -15.98 4.35 -21.81
CA ARG A 281 -16.77 5.41 -22.44
C ARG A 281 -18.07 5.70 -21.69
N PHE A 282 -18.01 6.62 -20.72
CA PHE A 282 -19.18 7.01 -19.93
C PHE A 282 -19.10 8.46 -19.41
N SER A 283 -20.26 9.00 -19.02
CA SER A 283 -20.40 10.21 -18.22
C SER A 283 -21.21 9.89 -16.96
N PHE A 284 -20.65 10.23 -15.81
CA PHE A 284 -21.30 10.19 -14.52
C PHE A 284 -21.53 11.62 -14.03
N LYS A 285 -22.76 11.99 -13.69
CA LYS A 285 -23.13 13.32 -13.19
C LYS A 285 -23.82 13.22 -11.86
N ALA A 286 -23.60 14.19 -10.99
CA ALA A 286 -24.37 14.38 -9.78
C ALA A 286 -24.33 15.82 -9.27
N VAL A 287 -25.25 16.15 -8.35
CA VAL A 287 -25.28 17.45 -7.69
C VAL A 287 -25.11 17.26 -6.18
N VAL A 288 -24.12 17.95 -5.60
CA VAL A 288 -23.70 17.78 -4.21
C VAL A 288 -23.76 19.10 -3.45
N LYS A 289 -24.11 19.03 -2.16
CA LYS A 289 -24.11 20.18 -1.24
C LYS A 289 -23.74 19.75 0.18
N ASP A 290 -23.01 20.61 0.88
CA ASP A 290 -22.87 20.59 2.33
C ASP A 290 -24.09 21.29 2.95
N ALA A 291 -25.08 20.51 3.38
CA ALA A 291 -26.39 21.05 3.76
C ALA A 291 -26.43 21.62 5.19
N LYS A 292 -25.49 21.24 6.06
CA LYS A 292 -25.49 21.66 7.47
C LYS A 292 -24.06 21.76 7.99
N LYS A 293 -23.66 22.96 8.43
CA LYS A 293 -22.39 23.11 9.14
C LYS A 293 -22.40 22.29 10.43
N ILE A 294 -21.40 21.42 10.58
CA ILE A 294 -21.19 20.63 11.79
C ILE A 294 -19.87 21.11 12.41
N ASN A 295 -19.93 21.71 13.61
CA ASN A 295 -18.78 22.41 14.20
C ASN A 295 -17.55 21.52 14.44
N THR A 296 -17.74 20.21 14.55
CA THR A 296 -16.65 19.25 14.74
C THR A 296 -16.05 18.74 13.43
N ILE A 297 -16.65 19.07 12.30
CA ILE A 297 -16.16 18.70 10.97
C ILE A 297 -15.55 19.95 10.35
N HIS A 298 -14.22 19.96 10.28
CA HIS A 298 -13.46 21.11 9.79
C HIS A 298 -13.39 21.17 8.26
N CYS A 299 -13.47 20.02 7.59
CA CYS A 299 -13.40 19.93 6.14
C CYS A 299 -14.57 19.12 5.60
N PHE A 300 -15.42 19.76 4.82
CA PHE A 300 -16.34 19.04 3.94
C PHE A 300 -15.54 18.24 2.92
N PHE A 301 -16.08 17.08 2.54
CA PHE A 301 -15.48 16.19 1.57
C PHE A 301 -16.57 15.38 0.90
N ALA A 302 -16.46 15.24 -0.42
CA ALA A 302 -17.35 14.45 -1.26
C ALA A 302 -16.51 13.61 -2.21
N ALA A 303 -16.67 12.29 -2.21
CA ALA A 303 -15.94 11.40 -3.10
C ALA A 303 -16.84 10.41 -3.81
N PHE A 304 -16.55 10.22 -5.09
CA PHE A 304 -17.19 9.21 -5.91
C PHE A 304 -16.20 8.09 -6.21
N VAL A 305 -16.69 6.86 -6.13
CA VAL A 305 -15.99 5.67 -6.60
C VAL A 305 -16.86 4.99 -7.65
N ILE A 306 -16.37 4.99 -8.89
CA ILE A 306 -16.98 4.27 -10.01
C ILE A 306 -16.18 2.99 -10.17
N HIS A 307 -16.83 1.87 -9.88
CA HIS A 307 -16.20 0.57 -9.82
C HIS A 307 -16.65 -0.26 -11.03
N GLY A 308 -15.70 -0.72 -11.85
CA GLY A 308 -15.97 -1.72 -12.88
C GLY A 308 -15.25 -3.04 -12.61
N ASP A 309 -15.56 -4.06 -13.40
CA ASP A 309 -15.04 -5.42 -13.20
C ASP A 309 -13.50 -5.56 -13.30
N SER A 310 -12.80 -4.60 -13.92
CA SER A 310 -11.35 -4.64 -14.07
C SER A 310 -10.60 -3.55 -13.29
N GLY A 311 -11.30 -2.56 -12.72
CA GLY A 311 -10.67 -1.43 -12.02
C GLY A 311 -11.65 -0.46 -11.37
N LYS A 312 -11.12 0.61 -10.77
CA LYS A 312 -11.89 1.64 -10.08
C LYS A 312 -11.38 3.02 -10.49
N ILE A 313 -12.28 3.98 -10.66
CA ILE A 313 -11.98 5.41 -10.72
C ILE A 313 -12.51 6.03 -9.44
N LYS A 314 -11.65 6.72 -8.71
CA LYS A 314 -12.01 7.42 -7.50
C LYS A 314 -11.62 8.89 -7.66
N VAL A 315 -12.56 9.79 -7.39
CA VAL A 315 -12.32 11.24 -7.40
C VAL A 315 -12.94 11.83 -6.15
N SER A 316 -12.21 12.69 -5.45
CA SER A 316 -12.74 13.49 -4.36
C SER A 316 -12.72 14.98 -4.65
N PHE A 317 -13.65 15.68 -4.01
CA PHE A 317 -13.88 17.10 -4.10
C PHE A 317 -13.98 17.68 -2.69
N THR A 318 -13.39 18.86 -2.50
CA THR A 318 -13.34 19.55 -1.20
C THR A 318 -13.59 21.04 -1.37
N PRO A 319 -13.86 21.77 -0.29
CA PRO A 319 -13.64 23.21 -0.27
C PRO A 319 -12.15 23.56 -0.52
N GLU A 320 -11.89 24.81 -0.91
CA GLU A 320 -10.54 25.33 -1.23
C GLU A 320 -9.57 25.21 -0.05
N ASP A 321 -10.03 25.56 1.15
CA ASP A 321 -9.26 25.47 2.40
C ASP A 321 -8.91 24.04 2.82
N CYS A 322 -9.50 23.03 2.16
CA CYS A 322 -9.34 21.62 2.46
C CYS A 322 -8.67 20.82 1.34
N ILE A 323 -8.07 21.50 0.36
CA ILE A 323 -7.54 20.85 -0.84
C ILE A 323 -6.48 19.78 -0.57
N SER A 324 -5.75 19.88 0.55
CA SER A 324 -4.81 18.84 0.99
C SER A 324 -5.44 17.46 1.19
N LYS A 325 -6.77 17.37 1.31
CA LYS A 325 -7.54 16.12 1.45
C LYS A 325 -8.09 15.60 0.11
N ALA A 326 -7.98 16.36 -0.97
CA ALA A 326 -8.44 15.94 -2.29
C ALA A 326 -7.52 14.87 -2.90
N TRP A 327 -8.06 14.04 -3.79
CA TRP A 327 -7.34 12.98 -4.47
C TRP A 327 -8.04 12.53 -5.76
N ILE A 328 -7.24 12.03 -6.71
CA ILE A 328 -7.68 11.33 -7.93
C ILE A 328 -6.93 10.01 -8.01
N LEU A 329 -7.66 8.90 -8.06
CA LEU A 329 -7.11 7.55 -8.20
C LEU A 329 -7.78 6.86 -9.39
N ALA A 330 -7.04 6.59 -10.45
CA ALA A 330 -7.58 5.95 -11.66
C ALA A 330 -6.48 5.19 -12.43
N GLY A 331 -6.52 3.86 -12.40
CA GLY A 331 -5.44 3.05 -12.98
C GLY A 331 -4.11 3.35 -12.28
N ASP A 332 -3.13 3.80 -13.06
CA ASP A 332 -1.80 4.22 -12.57
C ASP A 332 -1.76 5.68 -12.08
N ILE A 333 -2.84 6.44 -12.27
CA ILE A 333 -2.95 7.81 -11.78
C ILE A 333 -3.18 7.76 -10.27
N GLN A 334 -2.27 8.34 -9.51
CA GLN A 334 -2.41 8.58 -8.08
C GLN A 334 -1.98 10.02 -7.76
N LEU A 335 -2.95 10.91 -7.67
CA LEU A 335 -2.76 12.31 -7.29
C LEU A 335 -3.39 12.55 -5.92
N GLU A 336 -2.65 13.18 -5.02
CA GLU A 336 -3.09 13.52 -3.66
C GLU A 336 -2.76 14.98 -3.39
N GLY A 337 -3.70 15.72 -2.80
CA GLY A 337 -3.57 17.16 -2.53
C GLY A 337 -2.43 17.52 -1.56
N LYS A 338 -1.89 16.53 -0.84
CA LYS A 338 -0.69 16.71 0.01
C LYS A 338 0.60 16.87 -0.80
N SER A 339 0.64 16.32 -2.01
CA SER A 339 1.84 16.24 -2.84
C SER A 339 1.67 16.87 -4.22
N HIS A 340 0.45 17.19 -4.61
CA HIS A 340 0.09 17.78 -5.89
C HIS A 340 -0.90 18.92 -5.68
N ASP A 341 -0.82 19.94 -6.52
CA ASP A 341 -1.84 20.98 -6.57
C ASP A 341 -3.09 20.41 -7.25
N LEU A 342 -4.17 20.28 -6.46
CA LEU A 342 -5.48 19.82 -6.91
C LEU A 342 -6.54 20.92 -6.80
N SER A 343 -6.16 22.20 -6.72
CA SER A 343 -7.06 23.34 -6.47
C SER A 343 -8.24 23.41 -7.44
N ASP A 344 -8.09 22.91 -8.66
CA ASP A 344 -9.17 22.80 -9.65
C ASP A 344 -10.28 21.81 -9.26
N LEU A 345 -10.08 20.95 -8.24
CA LEU A 345 -11.12 20.09 -7.65
C LEU A 345 -11.90 20.79 -6.54
N ALA A 346 -11.50 22.02 -6.18
CA ALA A 346 -12.16 22.77 -5.13
C ALA A 346 -13.48 23.40 -5.62
N ALA A 347 -14.48 23.44 -4.75
CA ALA A 347 -15.73 24.14 -5.01
C ALA A 347 -16.39 24.65 -3.72
N ASP A 348 -17.26 25.65 -3.83
CA ASP A 348 -18.07 26.13 -2.70
C ASP A 348 -19.30 25.23 -2.48
N PHE A 349 -19.13 24.17 -1.70
CA PHE A 349 -20.20 23.22 -1.37
C PHE A 349 -21.29 23.78 -0.43
N ARG A 350 -21.19 25.03 0.04
CA ARG A 350 -22.35 25.71 0.69
C ARG A 350 -23.47 25.94 -0.32
N GLN A 351 -23.14 25.97 -1.61
CA GLN A 351 -24.07 25.98 -2.73
C GLN A 351 -24.16 24.59 -3.38
N TRP A 352 -25.21 24.36 -4.16
CA TRP A 352 -25.30 23.14 -4.96
C TRP A 352 -24.24 23.16 -6.06
N GLN A 353 -23.38 22.15 -6.06
CA GLN A 353 -22.31 21.99 -7.04
C GLN A 353 -22.62 20.83 -7.98
N LYS A 354 -22.64 21.12 -9.28
CA LYS A 354 -22.78 20.11 -10.32
C LYS A 354 -21.41 19.52 -10.63
N LEU A 355 -21.28 18.22 -10.46
CA LEU A 355 -20.04 17.46 -10.65
C LEU A 355 -20.24 16.47 -11.78
N GLU A 356 -19.25 16.35 -12.65
CA GLU A 356 -19.26 15.37 -13.75
C GLU A 356 -17.90 14.69 -13.89
N ILE A 357 -17.91 13.37 -13.98
CA ILE A 357 -16.75 12.51 -14.24
C ILE A 357 -17.00 11.81 -15.57
N ILE A 358 -16.13 12.06 -16.54
CA ILE A 358 -16.25 11.57 -17.91
C ILE A 358 -15.02 10.72 -18.22
N VAL A 359 -15.25 9.54 -18.77
CA VAL A 359 -14.21 8.76 -19.43
C VAL A 359 -14.57 8.68 -20.90
N LYS A 360 -13.69 9.20 -21.76
CA LYS A 360 -13.80 9.05 -23.21
C LYS A 360 -12.42 9.19 -23.84
N ASP A 361 -12.21 8.51 -24.97
CA ASP A 361 -11.00 8.64 -25.78
C ASP A 361 -9.69 8.43 -24.98
N LYS A 362 -9.71 7.50 -24.02
CA LYS A 362 -8.61 7.21 -23.07
C LYS A 362 -8.22 8.41 -22.21
N ARG A 363 -9.19 9.23 -21.84
CA ARG A 363 -9.01 10.40 -20.97
C ARG A 363 -10.04 10.39 -19.85
N LEU A 364 -9.59 10.78 -18.67
CA LEU A 364 -10.43 11.11 -17.52
C LEU A 364 -10.62 12.64 -17.51
N ILE A 365 -11.85 13.08 -17.71
CA ILE A 365 -12.22 14.49 -17.69
C ILE A 365 -13.11 14.72 -16.46
N ILE A 366 -12.78 15.73 -15.66
CA ILE A 366 -13.57 16.10 -14.49
C ILE A 366 -14.07 17.52 -14.71
N LYS A 367 -15.38 17.72 -14.51
CA LYS A 367 -16.01 19.03 -14.59
C LYS A 367 -16.69 19.42 -13.28
N ILE A 368 -16.62 20.70 -12.98
CA ILE A 368 -17.35 21.35 -11.87
C ILE A 368 -18.09 22.53 -12.49
N ALA A 369 -19.39 22.64 -12.22
CA ALA A 369 -20.25 23.69 -12.77
C ALA A 369 -20.17 23.81 -14.31
N ASP A 370 -20.16 22.66 -14.99
CA ASP A 370 -20.05 22.52 -16.46
C ASP A 370 -18.70 22.92 -17.10
N GLU A 371 -17.76 23.45 -16.30
CA GLU A 371 -16.40 23.78 -16.73
C GLU A 371 -15.45 22.60 -16.57
N GLU A 372 -14.61 22.35 -17.58
CA GLU A 372 -13.54 21.36 -17.50
C GLU A 372 -12.45 21.84 -16.54
N ARG A 373 -12.20 21.05 -15.49
CA ARG A 373 -11.24 21.34 -14.42
C ARG A 373 -10.03 20.43 -14.48
N PHE A 374 -10.22 19.17 -14.86
CA PHE A 374 -9.13 18.23 -15.11
C PHE A 374 -9.33 17.48 -16.39
N ASN A 375 -8.19 17.13 -17.00
CA ASN A 375 -8.16 16.33 -18.20
C ASN A 375 -6.87 15.49 -18.24
N LEU A 376 -6.97 14.25 -17.76
CA LEU A 376 -5.82 13.37 -17.54
C LEU A 376 -5.82 12.20 -18.53
N PRO A 377 -4.66 11.74 -19.02
CA PRO A 377 -4.58 10.54 -19.83
C PRO A 377 -4.90 9.31 -18.97
N LEU A 378 -5.88 8.52 -19.39
CA LEU A 378 -6.30 7.28 -18.73
C LEU A 378 -6.27 6.12 -19.75
N PRO A 379 -5.10 5.49 -19.97
CA PRO A 379 -4.95 4.43 -20.96
C PRO A 379 -5.64 3.12 -20.55
N THR A 380 -5.83 2.91 -19.25
CA THR A 380 -6.47 1.72 -18.67
C THR A 380 -7.98 1.93 -18.53
N HIS A 381 -8.78 0.92 -18.89
CA HIS A 381 -10.23 0.94 -18.64
C HIS A 381 -10.59 0.17 -17.37
N ILE A 382 -11.74 0.52 -16.78
CA ILE A 382 -12.27 -0.15 -15.58
C ILE A 382 -13.23 -1.30 -15.87
N GLY A 383 -13.52 -1.58 -17.15
CA GLY A 383 -14.40 -2.67 -17.55
C GLY A 383 -15.87 -2.29 -17.38
N THR A 384 -16.78 -3.26 -17.26
CA THR A 384 -18.22 -2.96 -17.10
C THR A 384 -18.48 -2.37 -15.73
N ILE A 385 -19.21 -1.24 -15.63
CA ILE A 385 -19.53 -0.62 -14.33
C ILE A 385 -20.45 -1.52 -13.51
N ARG A 386 -20.05 -1.80 -12.26
CA ARG A 386 -20.73 -2.69 -11.30
C ARG A 386 -21.07 -2.01 -9.97
N ALA A 387 -20.43 -0.89 -9.62
CA ALA A 387 -20.82 -0.13 -8.43
C ALA A 387 -20.63 1.37 -8.61
N LEU A 388 -21.54 2.12 -8.00
CA LEU A 388 -21.44 3.55 -7.76
C LEU A 388 -21.45 3.77 -6.25
N LEU A 389 -20.37 4.33 -5.73
CA LEU A 389 -20.24 4.65 -4.31
C LEU A 389 -20.04 6.15 -4.15
N PHE A 390 -20.65 6.70 -3.11
CA PHE A 390 -20.50 8.09 -2.71
C PHE A 390 -20.16 8.15 -1.23
N ASP A 391 -18.97 8.64 -0.92
CA ASP A 391 -18.46 8.80 0.44
C ASP A 391 -18.42 10.30 0.76
N THR A 392 -19.00 10.72 1.89
CA THR A 392 -19.10 12.14 2.25
C THR A 392 -19.08 12.35 3.76
N THR A 393 -18.85 13.57 4.22
CA THR A 393 -19.13 13.96 5.60
C THR A 393 -20.64 13.83 5.92
N PRO A 394 -21.03 13.68 7.21
CA PRO A 394 -22.41 13.62 7.68
C PRO A 394 -23.40 14.65 7.13
N SER A 395 -22.92 15.83 6.74
CA SER A 395 -23.74 16.92 6.22
C SER A 395 -23.93 16.90 4.70
N GLY A 396 -23.26 15.99 4.00
CA GLY A 396 -23.31 15.88 2.54
C GLY A 396 -24.63 15.34 2.03
N VAL A 397 -25.16 16.04 1.04
CA VAL A 397 -26.39 15.70 0.32
C VAL A 397 -26.07 15.52 -1.16
N LEU A 398 -26.60 14.45 -1.74
CA LEU A 398 -26.42 14.08 -3.14
C LEU A 398 -27.78 14.00 -3.84
N LYS A 399 -27.92 14.53 -5.05
CA LYS A 399 -29.11 14.34 -5.88
C LYS A 399 -28.79 14.38 -7.38
N ASP A 400 -29.82 14.17 -8.21
CA ASP A 400 -29.77 14.29 -9.67
C ASP A 400 -28.65 13.44 -10.30
N MET A 401 -28.44 12.24 -9.74
CA MET A 401 -27.40 11.34 -10.21
C MET A 401 -27.80 10.69 -11.55
N SER A 402 -26.89 10.70 -12.51
CA SER A 402 -27.04 9.98 -13.77
C SER A 402 -25.73 9.33 -14.21
N LEU A 403 -25.84 8.15 -14.81
CA LEU A 403 -24.75 7.44 -15.47
C LEU A 403 -25.20 7.14 -16.90
N THR A 404 -24.39 7.52 -17.88
CA THR A 404 -24.72 7.40 -19.31
C THR A 404 -23.51 6.89 -20.09
N SER A 405 -23.74 6.00 -21.05
CA SER A 405 -22.71 5.55 -22.00
C SER A 405 -22.52 6.58 -23.13
N LEU A 406 -21.29 6.75 -23.63
CA LEU A 406 -20.89 7.81 -24.58
C LEU A 406 -20.41 7.31 -25.95
#